data_AF-A0A961E6K7-F1
#
_entry.id   AF-A0A961E6K7-F1
#
_cell.length_a   1.000
_cell.length_b   1.000
_cell.length_c   1.000
_cell.angle_alpha   90.00
_cell.angle_beta   90.00
_cell.angle_gamma   90.00
#
_symmetry.space_group_name_H-M   'P 1'
#
loop_
_entity.id
_entity.type
_entity.pdbx_description
1 polymer ?
#
loop_
_entity_poly.entity_id
_entity_poly.type
_entity_poly.pdbx_seq_one_letter_code
_entity_poly.pdbx_strand_id
1 'polypeptide(L)'
;DPVLAKRVFTTSPEVLHNIQPNLSRLLGPGSVFGLEGVAHRRRRKLLTPPFHGKSISAYERIVEEETLRELAGWPEGREFATLEPMMRITLNVILRAVFGAGGEELEKLRTLMPKWVTLGSRLAVLPTPTRGLDRWTPWARLAAYRREYERIIDDLIARARHDPNLGERPDVLSLFLRSTYEDGSAMTRG
;
A
#
# COMPACT_ATOMS: atom_id res chain seq x y z
N ASP A 1 29.83 -3.59 -5.87
CA ASP A 1 30.87 -2.69 -5.36
C ASP A 1 30.27 -1.76 -4.30
N PRO A 2 30.70 -1.87 -3.03
CA PRO A 2 30.22 -1.03 -1.92
C PRO A 2 30.49 0.47 -2.10
N VAL A 3 31.58 0.86 -2.78
CA VAL A 3 31.93 2.26 -3.03
C VAL A 3 30.92 2.89 -3.98
N LEU A 4 30.54 2.17 -5.03
CA LEU A 4 29.50 2.61 -5.96
C LEU A 4 28.13 2.68 -5.29
N ALA A 5 27.77 1.71 -4.46
CA ALA A 5 26.52 1.74 -3.70
C ALA A 5 26.46 2.99 -2.80
N LYS A 6 27.52 3.27 -2.03
CA LYS A 6 27.60 4.48 -1.19
C LYS A 6 27.40 5.73 -2.02
N ARG A 7 28.08 5.83 -3.17
CA ARG A 7 27.95 6.99 -4.07
C ARG A 7 26.50 7.19 -4.51
N VAL A 8 25.81 6.12 -4.93
CA VAL A 8 24.39 6.17 -5.30
C VAL A 8 23.52 6.67 -4.15
N PHE A 9 23.68 6.12 -2.95
CA PHE A 9 22.83 6.48 -1.79
C PHE A 9 23.11 7.86 -1.19
N THR A 10 24.28 8.47 -1.44
CA THR A 10 24.62 9.82 -0.95
C THR A 10 24.52 10.91 -2.00
N THR A 11 24.26 10.57 -3.26
CA THR A 11 24.14 11.56 -4.33
C THR A 11 22.86 12.38 -4.17
N SER A 12 22.94 13.67 -4.48
CA SER A 12 21.79 14.58 -4.42
C SER A 12 20.63 14.07 -5.29
N PRO A 13 19.37 14.19 -4.84
CA PRO A 13 18.21 13.88 -5.66
C PRO A 13 18.04 14.83 -6.88
N GLU A 14 18.85 15.88 -6.98
CA GLU A 14 18.95 16.74 -8.19
C GLU A 14 19.80 16.11 -9.31
N VAL A 15 20.56 15.06 -8.99
CA VAL A 15 21.42 14.35 -9.93
C VAL A 15 20.88 12.94 -10.18
N LEU A 16 20.38 12.27 -9.14
CA LEU A 16 19.72 10.96 -9.24
C LEU A 16 18.24 11.08 -8.91
N HIS A 17 17.41 11.00 -9.95
CA HIS A 17 15.96 11.05 -9.87
C HIS A 17 15.35 9.64 -9.87
N ASN A 18 14.06 9.56 -9.55
CA ASN A 18 13.32 8.31 -9.69
C ASN A 18 13.30 7.89 -11.16
N ILE A 19 13.59 6.61 -11.41
CA ILE A 19 13.52 6.03 -12.76
C ILE A 19 12.09 6.21 -13.29
N GLN A 20 11.96 6.57 -14.56
CA GLN A 20 10.67 6.63 -15.26
C GLN A 20 10.64 5.57 -16.37
N PRO A 21 9.53 4.84 -16.54
CA PRO A 21 8.31 4.87 -15.72
C PRO A 21 8.51 4.19 -14.35
N ASN A 22 7.79 4.65 -13.32
CA ASN A 22 7.73 4.00 -12.01
C ASN A 22 6.30 3.67 -11.57
N LEU A 23 6.15 3.23 -10.31
CA LEU A 23 4.87 2.85 -9.71
C LEU A 23 3.83 3.97 -9.63
N SER A 24 4.21 5.25 -9.79
CA SER A 24 3.24 6.36 -9.87
C SER A 24 2.25 6.21 -11.02
N ARG A 25 2.62 5.51 -12.09
CA ARG A 25 1.70 5.15 -13.18
C ARG A 25 0.53 4.29 -12.71
N LEU A 26 0.74 3.47 -11.68
CA LEU A 26 -0.28 2.62 -11.08
C LEU A 26 -0.94 3.29 -9.88
N LEU A 27 -0.13 3.87 -8.99
CA LEU A 27 -0.54 4.42 -7.69
C LEU A 27 -0.96 5.89 -7.74
N GLY A 28 -0.74 6.58 -8.87
CA GLY A 28 -1.08 7.99 -9.08
C GLY A 28 0.08 8.96 -8.82
N PRO A 29 0.00 10.18 -9.39
CA PRO A 29 1.04 11.19 -9.28
C PRO A 29 1.21 11.74 -7.86
N GLY A 30 0.16 11.72 -7.03
CA GLY A 30 0.21 12.12 -5.62
C GLY A 30 0.85 11.09 -4.68
N SER A 31 1.20 9.89 -5.18
CA SER A 31 1.88 8.86 -4.38
C SER A 31 3.33 9.24 -4.09
N VAL A 32 3.94 8.62 -3.07
CA VAL A 32 5.37 8.81 -2.76
C VAL A 32 6.27 8.50 -3.98
N PHE A 33 5.86 7.60 -4.86
CA PHE A 33 6.60 7.27 -6.09
C PHE A 33 6.48 8.35 -7.18
N GLY A 34 5.44 9.17 -7.15
CA GLY A 34 5.18 10.26 -8.10
C GLY A 34 5.69 11.62 -7.63
N LEU A 35 5.98 11.78 -6.34
CA LEU A 35 6.51 13.02 -5.78
C LEU A 35 8.05 13.05 -5.81
N GLU A 36 8.61 14.24 -5.98
CA GLU A 36 10.06 14.48 -5.91
C GLU A 36 10.41 15.62 -4.92
N GLY A 37 11.70 15.74 -4.60
CA GLY A 37 12.25 16.85 -3.83
C GLY A 37 11.56 17.11 -2.48
N VAL A 38 11.17 18.37 -2.25
CA VAL A 38 10.53 18.82 -1.00
C VAL A 38 9.18 18.14 -0.77
N ALA A 39 8.36 17.97 -1.82
CA ALA A 39 7.04 17.34 -1.71
C ALA A 39 7.16 15.87 -1.28
N HIS A 40 8.12 15.14 -1.87
CA HIS A 40 8.45 13.77 -1.47
C HIS A 40 8.89 13.69 -0.01
N ARG A 41 9.82 14.57 0.43
CA ARG A 41 10.29 14.62 1.82
C ARG A 41 9.15 14.89 2.81
N ARG A 42 8.29 15.87 2.52
CA ARG A 42 7.13 16.21 3.35
C ARG A 42 6.17 15.02 3.48
N ARG A 43 5.84 14.36 2.36
CA ARG A 43 4.97 13.18 2.38
C ARG A 43 5.59 12.03 3.19
N ARG A 44 6.88 11.73 2.99
CA ARG A 44 7.59 10.69 3.76
C ARG A 44 7.64 10.98 5.25
N LYS A 45 7.87 12.23 5.66
CA LYS A 45 7.89 12.61 7.09
C LYS A 45 6.57 12.26 7.79
N LEU A 46 5.44 12.41 7.10
CA LEU A 46 4.11 12.04 7.62
C LEU A 46 3.84 10.53 7.58
N LEU A 47 4.40 9.81 6.59
CA LEU A 47 4.14 8.37 6.42
C LEU A 47 5.07 7.44 7.21
N THR A 48 6.26 7.90 7.63
CA THR A 48 7.23 7.05 8.35
C THR A 48 6.86 6.70 9.81
N PRO A 49 6.22 7.58 10.62
CA PRO A 49 5.98 7.31 12.05
C PRO A 49 5.32 5.96 12.37
N PRO A 50 4.27 5.51 11.64
CA PRO A 50 3.66 4.19 11.88
C PRO A 50 4.57 2.99 11.63
N PHE A 51 5.76 3.20 11.06
CA PHE A 51 6.75 2.16 10.76
C PHE A 51 8.00 2.23 11.66
N HIS A 52 7.98 3.02 12.74
CA HIS A 52 9.07 3.06 13.73
C HIS A 52 8.89 2.00 14.82
N GLY A 53 9.99 1.66 15.52
CA GLY A 53 10.11 0.49 16.40
C GLY A 53 8.96 0.23 17.38
N LYS A 54 8.35 1.26 18.00
CA LYS A 54 7.22 1.06 18.92
C LYS A 54 5.95 0.54 18.23
N SER A 55 5.71 0.91 16.97
CA SER A 55 4.58 0.42 16.17
C SER A 55 4.83 -0.97 15.60
N ILE A 56 6.10 -1.34 15.39
CA ILE A 56 6.49 -2.66 14.86
C ILE A 56 6.08 -3.79 15.81
N SER A 57 6.25 -3.62 17.13
CA SER A 57 5.83 -4.62 18.11
C SER A 57 4.32 -4.89 18.08
N ALA A 58 3.49 -3.91 17.72
CA ALA A 58 2.06 -4.13 17.54
C ALA A 58 1.75 -5.00 16.31
N TYR A 59 2.61 -4.95 15.28
CA TYR A 59 2.48 -5.77 14.07
C TYR A 59 2.95 -7.20 14.28
N GLU A 60 3.87 -7.47 15.22
CA GLU A 60 4.32 -8.84 15.53
C GLU A 60 3.15 -9.77 15.86
N ARG A 61 2.24 -9.32 16.73
CA ARG A 61 1.01 -10.06 17.05
C ARG A 61 0.10 -10.26 15.82
N ILE A 62 0.00 -9.27 14.94
CA ILE A 62 -0.80 -9.41 13.70
C ILE A 62 -0.17 -10.48 12.79
N VAL A 63 1.16 -10.47 12.65
CA VAL A 63 1.90 -11.46 11.87
C VAL A 63 1.69 -12.87 12.43
N GLU A 64 1.84 -13.04 13.74
CA GLU A 64 1.62 -14.32 14.41
C GLU A 64 0.20 -14.83 14.19
N GLU A 65 -0.81 -14.01 14.46
CA GLU A 65 -2.22 -14.41 14.31
C GLU A 65 -2.62 -14.72 12.87
N GLU A 66 -2.11 -13.99 11.87
CA GLU A 66 -2.39 -14.30 10.47
C GLU A 66 -1.64 -15.55 10.00
N THR A 67 -0.43 -15.75 10.50
CA THR A 67 0.35 -16.96 10.19
C THR A 67 -0.35 -18.19 10.76
N LEU A 68 -0.70 -18.18 12.05
CA LEU A 68 -1.40 -19.31 12.70
C LEU A 68 -2.74 -19.63 12.02
N ARG A 69 -3.50 -18.60 11.60
CA ARG A 69 -4.75 -18.79 10.86
C ARG A 69 -4.54 -19.45 9.51
N GLU A 70 -3.52 -19.05 8.75
CA GLU A 70 -3.20 -19.66 7.47
C GLU A 70 -2.69 -21.10 7.63
N LEU A 71 -1.82 -21.33 8.62
CA LEU A 71 -1.24 -22.65 8.93
C LEU A 71 -2.32 -23.69 9.27
N ALA A 72 -3.41 -23.29 9.92
CA ALA A 72 -4.50 -24.19 10.27
C ALA A 72 -5.16 -24.89 9.06
N GLY A 73 -4.99 -24.35 7.85
CA GLY A 73 -5.49 -24.94 6.61
C GLY A 73 -4.44 -25.70 5.80
N TRP A 74 -3.20 -25.83 6.28
CA TRP A 74 -2.12 -26.44 5.51
C TRP A 74 -2.22 -27.98 5.50
N PRO A 75 -1.83 -28.63 4.40
CA PRO A 75 -1.82 -30.08 4.34
C PRO A 75 -0.67 -30.65 5.19
N GLU A 76 -0.96 -31.66 6.00
CA GLU A 76 0.04 -32.38 6.79
C GLU A 76 0.67 -33.53 6.00
N GLY A 77 2.00 -33.68 6.12
CA GLY A 77 2.75 -34.79 5.50
C GLY A 77 2.76 -34.76 3.96
N ARG A 78 2.40 -33.64 3.33
CA ARG A 78 2.36 -33.49 1.87
C ARG A 78 3.04 -32.19 1.45
N GLU A 79 3.81 -32.26 0.37
CA GLU A 79 4.39 -31.08 -0.26
C GLU A 79 3.30 -30.25 -0.94
N PHE A 80 3.44 -28.92 -0.89
CA PHE A 80 2.54 -27.97 -1.54
C PHE A 80 3.29 -26.68 -1.90
N ALA A 81 2.73 -25.90 -2.83
CA ALA A 81 3.30 -24.62 -3.23
C ALA A 81 3.08 -23.55 -2.15
N THR A 82 4.17 -22.92 -1.69
CA THR A 82 4.14 -21.96 -0.57
C THR A 82 3.90 -20.52 -0.99
N LEU A 83 4.09 -20.17 -2.26
CA LEU A 83 3.99 -18.79 -2.73
C LEU A 83 2.61 -18.17 -2.44
N GLU A 84 1.53 -18.88 -2.78
CA GLU A 84 0.17 -18.39 -2.56
C GLU A 84 -0.18 -18.22 -1.07
N PRO A 85 0.07 -19.21 -0.19
CA PRO A 85 -0.06 -19.02 1.27
C PRO A 85 0.75 -17.84 1.81
N MET A 86 2.01 -17.67 1.38
CA MET A 86 2.85 -16.57 1.84
C MET A 86 2.31 -15.21 1.39
N MET A 87 1.78 -15.14 0.16
CA MET A 87 1.10 -13.92 -0.33
C MET A 87 -0.18 -13.62 0.45
N ARG A 88 -0.96 -14.64 0.83
CA ARG A 88 -2.16 -14.46 1.67
C ARG A 88 -1.81 -13.93 3.05
N ILE A 89 -0.84 -14.54 3.73
CA ILE A 89 -0.35 -14.06 5.04
C ILE A 89 0.09 -12.60 4.91
N THR A 90 0.95 -12.30 3.93
CA THR A 90 1.50 -10.95 3.74
C THR A 90 0.40 -9.91 3.48
N LEU A 91 -0.54 -10.21 2.57
CA LEU A 91 -1.66 -9.31 2.28
C LEU A 91 -2.52 -9.11 3.52
N ASN A 92 -2.80 -10.18 4.26
CA ASN A 92 -3.66 -10.08 5.42
C ASN A 92 -3.05 -9.26 6.55
N VAL A 93 -1.75 -9.43 6.79
CA VAL A 93 -0.99 -8.60 7.72
C VAL A 93 -1.04 -7.13 7.32
N ILE A 94 -0.77 -6.82 6.05
CA ILE A 94 -0.80 -5.43 5.55
C ILE A 94 -2.18 -4.82 5.74
N LEU A 95 -3.24 -5.51 5.32
CA LEU A 95 -4.60 -5.00 5.44
C LEU A 95 -4.98 -4.74 6.90
N ARG A 96 -4.63 -5.65 7.83
CA ARG A 96 -4.92 -5.48 9.25
C ARG A 96 -4.09 -4.39 9.92
N ALA A 97 -2.80 -4.31 9.60
CA ALA A 97 -1.92 -3.27 10.12
C ALA A 97 -2.36 -1.88 9.64
N VAL A 98 -2.77 -1.78 8.38
CA VAL A 98 -3.11 -0.48 7.77
C VAL A 98 -4.53 -0.02 8.13
N PHE A 99 -5.51 -0.91 8.09
CA PHE A 99 -6.93 -0.54 8.19
C PHE A 99 -7.61 -0.99 9.49
N GLY A 100 -6.93 -1.77 10.32
CA GLY A 100 -7.49 -2.36 11.53
C GLY A 100 -8.14 -3.72 11.28
N ALA A 101 -8.91 -4.20 12.25
CA ALA A 101 -9.44 -5.57 12.24
C ALA A 101 -10.75 -5.70 11.43
N GLY A 102 -10.75 -6.62 10.45
CA GLY A 102 -11.96 -7.16 9.81
C GLY A 102 -12.85 -6.17 9.06
N GLY A 103 -14.03 -6.65 8.67
CA GLY A 103 -15.03 -5.88 7.94
C GLY A 103 -15.14 -6.25 6.46
N GLU A 104 -16.31 -5.97 5.87
CA GLU A 104 -16.66 -6.31 4.49
C GLU A 104 -15.66 -5.72 3.48
N GLU A 105 -15.12 -4.55 3.77
CA GLU A 105 -14.18 -3.79 2.96
C GLU A 105 -12.80 -4.44 2.93
N LEU A 106 -12.34 -5.00 4.05
CA LEU A 106 -11.10 -5.77 4.07
C LEU A 106 -11.23 -7.02 3.23
N GLU A 107 -12.38 -7.71 3.29
CA GLU A 107 -12.64 -8.88 2.43
C GLU A 107 -12.73 -8.53 0.94
N LYS A 108 -13.34 -7.39 0.62
CA LYS A 108 -13.30 -6.82 -0.74
C LYS A 108 -11.87 -6.55 -1.20
N LEU A 109 -11.03 -5.97 -0.34
CA LEU A 109 -9.61 -5.72 -0.64
C LEU A 109 -8.81 -7.02 -0.80
N ARG A 110 -9.03 -8.04 0.04
CA ARG A 110 -8.40 -9.37 -0.08
C ARG A 110 -8.66 -10.00 -1.45
N THR A 111 -9.85 -9.79 -1.98
CA THR A 111 -10.25 -10.32 -3.29
C THR A 111 -9.74 -9.46 -4.46
N LEU A 112 -9.72 -8.14 -4.29
CA LEU A 112 -9.37 -7.19 -5.34
C LEU A 112 -7.86 -7.07 -5.56
N MET A 113 -7.10 -6.92 -4.46
CA MET A 113 -5.67 -6.59 -4.49
C MET A 113 -4.82 -7.59 -5.28
N PRO A 114 -4.95 -8.92 -5.10
CA PRO A 114 -4.17 -9.88 -5.87
C PRO A 114 -4.40 -9.73 -7.37
N LYS A 115 -5.66 -9.58 -7.80
CA LYS A 115 -6.04 -9.40 -9.21
C LYS A 115 -5.46 -8.12 -9.78
N TRP A 116 -5.48 -7.05 -8.99
CA TRP A 116 -4.94 -5.75 -9.40
C TRP A 116 -3.42 -5.78 -9.52
N VAL A 117 -2.72 -6.34 -8.53
CA VAL A 117 -1.25 -6.48 -8.54
C VAL A 117 -0.79 -7.37 -9.68
N THR A 118 -1.39 -8.54 -9.88
CA THR A 118 -1.02 -9.44 -10.99
C THR A 118 -1.18 -8.76 -12.35
N LEU A 119 -2.29 -8.05 -12.57
CA LEU A 119 -2.51 -7.33 -13.82
C LEU A 119 -1.54 -6.14 -13.97
N GLY A 120 -1.36 -5.35 -12.91
CA GLY A 120 -0.44 -4.21 -12.88
C GLY A 120 0.99 -4.62 -13.19
N SER A 121 1.49 -5.69 -12.59
CA SER A 121 2.84 -6.23 -12.84
C SER A 121 3.04 -6.66 -14.30
N ARG A 122 2.04 -7.33 -14.90
CA ARG A 122 2.09 -7.72 -16.33
C ARG A 122 2.08 -6.51 -17.26
N LEU A 123 1.36 -5.46 -16.89
CA LEU A 123 1.23 -4.25 -17.70
C LEU A 123 2.37 -3.25 -17.50
N ALA A 124 3.11 -3.33 -16.39
CA ALA A 124 4.20 -2.40 -16.08
C ALA A 124 5.31 -2.37 -17.14
N VAL A 125 5.55 -3.49 -17.81
CA VAL A 125 6.55 -3.63 -18.89
C VAL A 125 6.07 -3.14 -20.26
N LEU A 126 4.78 -2.82 -20.40
CA LEU A 126 4.18 -2.37 -21.65
C LEU A 126 4.06 -0.83 -21.70
N PRO A 127 4.17 -0.19 -22.88
CA PRO A 127 3.93 1.24 -23.05
C PRO A 127 2.52 1.66 -22.59
N THR A 128 2.38 2.88 -22.06
CA THR A 128 1.07 3.42 -21.68
C THR A 128 0.31 3.79 -22.95
N PRO A 129 -0.97 3.38 -23.10
CA PRO A 129 -1.78 3.83 -24.22
C PRO A 129 -1.92 5.35 -24.18
N THR A 130 -1.67 6.01 -25.31
CA THR A 130 -1.78 7.47 -25.47
C THR A 130 -3.18 7.91 -25.92
N ARG A 131 -4.04 6.97 -26.33
CA ARG A 131 -5.43 7.21 -26.75
C ARG A 131 -6.40 6.48 -25.82
N GLY A 132 -7.64 6.96 -25.80
CA GLY A 132 -8.72 6.50 -24.91
C GLY A 132 -8.76 4.98 -24.75
N LEU A 133 -8.92 4.55 -23.50
CA LEU A 133 -8.97 3.13 -23.16
C LEU A 133 -10.34 2.58 -23.56
N ASP A 134 -10.40 1.79 -24.63
CA ASP A 134 -11.59 0.99 -24.91
C ASP A 134 -11.89 0.12 -23.68
N ARG A 135 -13.17 0.04 -23.30
CA ARG A 135 -13.66 -0.62 -22.07
C ARG A 135 -13.17 -2.07 -21.92
N TRP A 136 -12.82 -2.71 -23.02
CA TRP A 136 -12.40 -4.10 -23.11
C TRP A 136 -10.87 -4.31 -22.98
N THR A 137 -10.09 -3.23 -22.89
CA THR A 137 -8.63 -3.34 -22.80
C THR A 137 -8.16 -3.76 -21.39
N PRO A 138 -7.00 -4.43 -21.26
CA PRO A 138 -6.38 -4.70 -19.96
C PRO A 138 -6.15 -3.44 -19.13
N TRP A 139 -5.86 -2.32 -19.78
CA TRP A 139 -5.70 -1.00 -19.16
C TRP A 139 -7.02 -0.45 -18.59
N ALA A 140 -8.13 -0.58 -19.32
CA ALA A 140 -9.44 -0.20 -18.80
C ALA A 140 -9.84 -1.04 -17.58
N ARG A 141 -9.51 -2.35 -17.60
CA ARG A 141 -9.72 -3.25 -16.45
C ARG A 141 -8.85 -2.87 -15.25
N LEU A 142 -7.58 -2.53 -15.48
CA LEU A 142 -6.68 -2.04 -14.45
C LEU A 142 -7.21 -0.74 -13.80
N ALA A 143 -7.71 0.19 -14.62
CA ALA A 143 -8.36 1.41 -14.15
C ALA A 143 -9.66 1.13 -13.38
N ALA A 144 -10.42 0.11 -13.79
CA ALA A 144 -11.61 -0.32 -13.05
C ALA A 144 -11.28 -0.87 -11.66
N TYR A 145 -10.23 -1.69 -11.55
CA TYR A 145 -9.75 -2.15 -10.24
C TYR A 145 -9.30 -0.99 -9.36
N ARG A 146 -8.61 0.00 -9.93
CA ARG A 146 -8.22 1.21 -9.20
C ARG A 146 -9.43 1.98 -8.68
N ARG A 147 -10.47 2.19 -9.49
CA ARG A 147 -11.70 2.88 -9.05
C ARG A 147 -12.39 2.13 -7.91
N GLU A 148 -12.48 0.80 -8.00
CA GLU A 148 -13.07 -0.01 -6.95
C GLU A 148 -12.24 0.04 -5.66
N TYR A 149 -10.91 0.00 -5.79
CA TYR A 149 -10.00 0.20 -4.65
C TYR A 149 -10.24 1.58 -4.01
N GLU A 150 -10.24 2.66 -4.80
CA GLU A 150 -10.47 4.03 -4.31
C GLU A 150 -11.80 4.15 -3.58
N ARG A 151 -12.87 3.51 -4.09
CA ARG A 151 -14.18 3.46 -3.43
C ARG A 151 -14.12 2.75 -2.08
N ILE A 152 -13.46 1.61 -2.00
CA ILE A 152 -13.32 0.87 -0.74
C ILE A 152 -12.48 1.66 0.29
N ILE A 153 -11.43 2.34 -0.16
CA ILE A 153 -10.62 3.21 0.70
C ILE A 153 -11.44 4.39 1.23
N ASP A 154 -12.35 4.95 0.44
CA ASP A 154 -13.27 5.99 0.93
C ASP A 154 -14.18 5.50 2.02
N ASP A 155 -14.77 4.32 1.83
CA ASP A 155 -15.65 3.71 2.82
C ASP A 155 -14.88 3.46 4.14
N LEU A 156 -13.61 3.05 4.06
CA LEU A 156 -12.72 2.89 5.22
C LEU A 156 -12.39 4.22 5.89
N ILE A 157 -12.03 5.25 5.12
CA ILE A 157 -11.75 6.60 5.64
C ILE A 157 -12.99 7.19 6.30
N ALA A 158 -14.14 7.10 5.64
CA ALA A 158 -15.41 7.64 6.15
C ALA A 158 -15.77 6.98 7.48
N ARG A 159 -15.69 5.65 7.58
CA ARG A 159 -15.96 4.96 8.84
C ARG A 159 -14.97 5.30 9.94
N ALA A 160 -13.67 5.34 9.63
CA ALA A 160 -12.66 5.73 10.61
C ALA A 160 -12.88 7.16 11.14
N ARG A 161 -13.34 8.10 10.29
CA ARG A 161 -13.68 9.47 10.71
C ARG A 161 -14.91 9.57 11.60
N HIS A 162 -15.86 8.64 11.48
CA HIS A 162 -17.06 8.57 12.32
C HIS A 162 -16.87 7.67 13.55
N ASP A 163 -15.70 7.07 13.71
CA ASP A 163 -15.38 6.21 14.85
C ASP A 163 -15.08 7.08 16.09
N PRO A 164 -15.89 7.00 17.16
CA PRO A 164 -15.65 7.78 18.37
C PRO A 164 -14.32 7.43 19.04
N ASN A 165 -13.77 6.24 18.77
CA ASN A 165 -12.53 5.75 19.36
C ASN A 165 -11.32 5.95 18.43
N LEU A 166 -11.42 6.79 17.39
CA LEU A 166 -10.31 7.08 16.47
C LEU A 166 -9.00 7.48 17.19
N GLY A 167 -9.12 8.17 18.33
CA GLY A 167 -8.01 8.58 19.19
C GLY A 167 -7.19 7.43 19.77
N GLU A 168 -7.75 6.24 19.90
CA GLU A 168 -7.13 5.08 20.54
C GLU A 168 -6.68 4.01 19.54
N ARG A 169 -7.13 4.11 18.29
CA ARG A 169 -6.83 3.11 17.27
C ARG A 169 -5.34 3.10 16.88
N PRO A 170 -4.68 1.94 16.88
CA PRO A 170 -3.26 1.85 16.58
C PRO A 170 -2.96 1.66 15.08
N ASP A 171 -3.97 1.46 14.23
CA ASP A 171 -3.77 1.22 12.80
C ASP A 171 -3.25 2.45 12.04
N VAL A 172 -2.56 2.20 10.94
CA VAL A 172 -1.88 3.23 10.14
C VAL A 172 -2.87 4.28 9.61
N LEU A 173 -4.06 3.86 9.14
CA LEU A 173 -5.08 4.78 8.65
C LEU A 173 -5.48 5.77 9.75
N SER A 174 -5.74 5.28 10.95
CA SER A 174 -6.10 6.10 12.11
C SER A 174 -4.98 7.05 12.51
N LEU A 175 -3.72 6.60 12.43
CA LEU A 175 -2.55 7.47 12.64
C LEU A 175 -2.48 8.57 11.58
N PHE A 176 -2.74 8.28 10.31
CA PHE A 176 -2.75 9.29 9.24
C PHE A 176 -3.89 10.29 9.35
N LEU A 177 -5.09 9.84 9.75
CA LEU A 177 -6.23 10.74 9.94
C LEU A 177 -6.02 11.73 11.10
N ARG A 178 -5.19 11.37 12.09
CA ARG A 178 -4.80 12.25 13.20
C ARG A 178 -3.55 13.09 12.91
N SER A 179 -2.85 12.83 11.81
CA SER A 179 -1.61 13.51 11.46
C SER A 179 -1.86 14.79 10.67
N THR A 180 -1.14 15.85 11.03
CA THR A 180 -1.10 17.13 10.28
C THR A 180 0.31 17.42 9.80
N TYR A 181 0.43 18.21 8.72
CA TYR A 181 1.68 18.81 8.29
C TYR A 181 2.12 19.93 9.28
N GLU A 182 3.33 20.46 9.09
CA GLU A 182 3.89 21.53 9.94
C GLU A 182 3.09 22.84 9.86
N ASP A 183 2.39 23.07 8.75
CA ASP A 183 1.48 24.20 8.56
C ASP A 183 0.08 23.97 9.15
N GLY A 184 -0.13 22.86 9.85
CA GLY A 184 -1.42 22.47 10.43
C GLY A 184 -2.41 21.88 9.44
N SER A 185 -2.09 21.80 8.15
CA SER A 185 -2.98 21.19 7.16
C SER A 185 -3.01 19.67 7.29
N ALA A 186 -4.18 19.06 7.06
CA ALA A 186 -4.33 17.61 7.03
C ALA A 186 -3.95 17.05 5.66
N MET A 187 -3.64 15.75 5.62
CA MET A 187 -3.43 15.07 4.34
C MET A 187 -4.73 15.07 3.51
N THR A 188 -4.66 15.66 2.32
CA THR A 188 -5.79 15.66 1.39
C THR A 188 -5.83 14.36 0.59
N ARG A 189 -7.04 14.01 0.17
CA ARG A 189 -7.25 13.00 -0.86
C ARG A 189 -6.79 13.61 -2.19
N GLY A 190 -5.82 12.97 -2.85
CA GLY A 190 -5.25 13.40 -4.12
C GLY A 190 -5.50 12.40 -5.23
#